data_AF-A0A841AJT3-F1
#
_entry.id   AF-A0A841AJT3-F1
#
_cell.length_a   1.000
_cell.length_b   1.000
_cell.length_c   1.000
_cell.angle_alpha   90.00
_cell.angle_beta   90.00
_cell.angle_gamma   90.00
#
_symmetry.space_group_name_H-M   'P 1'
#
loop_
_entity.id
_entity.type
_entity.pdbx_description
1 polymer ?
#
loop_
_entity_poly.entity_id
_entity_poly.type
_entity_poly.pdbx_seq_one_letter_code
_entity_poly.pdbx_strand_id
1 'polypeptide(L)'
;MFPRRIVLLCLAVAIPPLVLAAVGVTHPTDLDASSARYWRDLHIGILAVFPLLGFAPWLLVRGHAAWLSWLVGTLAFVYAAFYSALDILAGIGAGALTHEGHEGMGTMFRFGDGLGMIGSVAFVLACAVAVGFAVTRLGLRGVPGALLVLVGAVLFLGNHIFFPVGVIGQLCLAAGWVVLVVQTGGGAALRQVAAGRAEAGASK
;
A
#
# COMPACT_ATOMS: atom_id res chain seq x y z
N MET A 1 -17.21 -18.32 10.38
CA MET A 1 -17.29 -17.73 9.03
C MET A 1 -17.15 -16.21 9.16
N PHE A 2 -16.23 -15.56 8.44
CA PHE A 2 -16.07 -14.10 8.54
C PHE A 2 -17.26 -13.38 7.89
N PRO A 3 -17.71 -12.23 8.43
CA PRO A 3 -18.66 -11.36 7.75
C PRO A 3 -18.16 -10.99 6.35
N ARG A 4 -19.06 -10.97 5.34
CA ARG A 4 -18.76 -10.58 3.95
C ARG A 4 -17.95 -9.28 3.86
N ARG A 5 -18.26 -8.31 4.73
CA ARG A 5 -17.55 -7.02 4.82
C ARG A 5 -16.06 -7.18 5.15
N ILE A 6 -15.70 -8.06 6.09
CA ILE A 6 -14.30 -8.29 6.47
C ILE A 6 -13.55 -8.92 5.29
N VAL A 7 -14.16 -9.90 4.62
CA VAL A 7 -13.56 -10.54 3.43
C VAL A 7 -13.27 -9.51 2.34
N LEU A 8 -14.25 -8.66 2.02
CA LEU A 8 -14.06 -7.60 1.01
C LEU A 8 -12.96 -6.61 1.39
N LEU A 9 -12.84 -6.25 2.67
CA LEU A 9 -11.76 -5.39 3.15
C LEU A 9 -10.40 -6.08 3.04
N CYS A 10 -10.29 -7.36 3.43
CA CYS A 10 -9.05 -8.12 3.26
C CYS A 10 -8.63 -8.18 1.79
N LEU A 11 -9.57 -8.44 0.88
CA LEU A 11 -9.29 -8.43 -0.55
C LEU A 11 -8.84 -7.04 -1.03
N ALA A 12 -9.54 -5.98 -0.62
CA ALA A 12 -9.20 -4.61 -1.02
C ALA A 12 -7.79 -4.17 -0.57
N VAL A 13 -7.34 -4.58 0.61
CA VAL A 13 -6.00 -4.22 1.12
C VAL A 13 -4.89 -5.18 0.69
N ALA A 14 -5.22 -6.42 0.32
CA ALA A 14 -4.25 -7.43 -0.06
C ALA A 14 -3.99 -7.49 -1.57
N ILE A 15 -5.02 -7.31 -2.41
CA ILE A 15 -4.88 -7.48 -3.86
C ILE A 15 -3.83 -6.53 -4.46
N PRO A 16 -3.87 -5.20 -4.21
CA PRO A 16 -2.89 -4.30 -4.81
C PRO A 16 -1.43 -4.67 -4.52
N PRO A 17 -0.99 -4.86 -3.25
CA PRO A 17 0.39 -5.27 -2.99
C PRO A 17 0.69 -6.67 -3.52
N LEU A 18 -0.25 -7.63 -3.53
CA LEU A 18 0.01 -8.96 -4.11
C LEU A 18 0.21 -8.92 -5.62
N VAL A 19 -0.54 -8.08 -6.34
CA VAL A 19 -0.34 -7.86 -7.77
C VAL A 19 1.04 -7.24 -8.01
N LEU A 20 1.41 -6.23 -7.24
CA LEU A 20 2.73 -5.59 -7.34
C LEU A 20 3.88 -6.55 -6.97
N ALA A 21 3.67 -7.45 -6.02
CA ALA A 21 4.63 -8.51 -5.69
C ALA A 21 4.82 -9.47 -6.88
N ALA A 22 3.73 -9.91 -7.51
CA ALA A 22 3.78 -10.78 -8.68
C ALA A 22 4.49 -10.12 -9.86
N VAL A 23 4.19 -8.84 -10.13
CA VAL A 23 4.87 -8.05 -11.16
C VAL A 23 6.34 -7.83 -10.83
N GLY A 24 6.66 -7.56 -9.57
CA GLY A 24 8.03 -7.36 -9.11
C GLY A 24 8.94 -8.55 -9.34
N VAL A 25 8.41 -9.79 -9.33
CA VAL A 25 9.18 -11.01 -9.64
C VAL A 25 9.68 -11.02 -11.09
N THR A 26 8.94 -10.42 -12.02
CA THR A 26 9.28 -10.40 -13.45
C THR A 26 9.86 -9.07 -13.91
N HIS A 27 9.81 -8.02 -13.08
CA HIS A 27 10.31 -6.69 -13.39
C HIS A 27 11.82 -6.71 -13.72
N PRO A 28 12.28 -6.13 -14.86
CA PRO A 28 13.69 -6.10 -15.21
C PRO A 28 14.50 -5.26 -14.22
N THR A 29 15.70 -5.72 -13.84
CA THR A 29 16.59 -4.94 -12.96
C THR A 29 17.12 -3.70 -13.64
N ASP A 30 17.34 -3.77 -14.95
CA ASP A 30 18.00 -2.74 -15.73
C ASP A 30 17.15 -2.36 -16.94
N LEU A 31 17.16 -1.06 -17.26
CA LEU A 31 16.53 -0.52 -18.45
C LEU A 31 17.56 -0.40 -19.58
N ASP A 32 17.45 -1.26 -20.58
CA ASP A 32 18.25 -1.24 -21.80
C ASP A 32 17.38 -1.54 -23.03
N ALA A 33 17.97 -1.58 -24.22
CA ALA A 33 17.24 -1.80 -25.47
C ALA A 33 16.47 -3.12 -25.50
N SER A 34 16.94 -4.16 -24.79
CA SER A 34 16.31 -5.48 -24.74
C SER A 34 15.12 -5.52 -23.77
N SER A 35 15.16 -4.73 -22.68
CA SER A 35 14.11 -4.70 -21.65
C SER A 35 13.09 -3.57 -21.85
N ALA A 36 13.41 -2.53 -22.62
CA ALA A 36 12.65 -1.28 -22.70
C ALA A 36 11.16 -1.42 -23.03
N ARG A 37 10.81 -2.29 -23.99
CA ARG A 37 9.40 -2.54 -24.34
C ARG A 37 8.64 -3.12 -23.15
N TYR A 38 9.19 -4.18 -22.55
CA TYR A 38 8.53 -4.85 -21.43
C TYR A 38 8.47 -3.95 -20.19
N TRP A 39 9.53 -3.20 -19.90
CA TRP A 39 9.56 -2.18 -18.86
C TRP A 39 8.40 -1.19 -19.02
N ARG A 40 8.31 -0.53 -20.18
CA ARG A 40 7.24 0.44 -20.46
C ARG A 40 5.85 -0.17 -20.30
N ASP A 41 5.60 -1.31 -20.95
CA ASP A 41 4.27 -1.93 -21.00
C ASP A 41 3.83 -2.43 -19.62
N LEU A 42 4.78 -2.96 -18.83
CA LEU A 42 4.56 -3.31 -17.42
C LEU A 42 4.14 -2.07 -16.63
N HIS A 43 4.87 -0.95 -16.75
CA HIS A 43 4.59 0.30 -16.04
C HIS A 43 3.23 0.90 -16.45
N ILE A 44 2.84 0.81 -17.73
CA ILE A 44 1.47 1.17 -18.16
C ILE A 44 0.43 0.32 -17.41
N GLY A 45 0.67 -0.99 -17.27
CA GLY A 45 -0.25 -1.89 -16.57
C GLY A 45 -0.38 -1.61 -15.08
N ILE A 46 0.72 -1.31 -14.39
CA ILE A 46 0.73 -1.07 -12.94
C ILE A 46 0.45 0.39 -12.53
N LEU A 47 0.36 1.31 -13.49
CA LEU A 47 0.02 2.72 -13.25
C LEU A 47 -1.28 2.89 -12.44
N ALA A 48 -2.28 2.05 -12.70
CA ALA A 48 -3.54 2.05 -11.98
C ALA A 48 -3.48 1.31 -10.63
N VAL A 49 -2.49 0.44 -10.43
CA VAL A 49 -2.35 -0.42 -9.25
C VAL A 49 -1.63 0.30 -8.12
N PHE A 50 -0.55 1.03 -8.41
CA PHE A 50 0.21 1.76 -7.39
C PHE A 50 -0.65 2.69 -6.53
N PRO A 51 -1.50 3.58 -7.09
CA PRO A 51 -2.38 4.44 -6.30
C PRO A 51 -3.26 3.69 -5.31
N LEU A 52 -3.62 2.44 -5.60
CA LEU A 52 -4.49 1.64 -4.74
C LEU A 52 -3.83 1.27 -3.41
N LEU A 53 -2.49 1.28 -3.31
CA LEU A 53 -1.79 1.08 -2.03
C LEU A 53 -2.20 2.13 -1.00
N GLY A 54 -2.46 3.37 -1.44
CA GLY A 54 -2.90 4.47 -0.57
C GLY A 54 -4.27 4.23 0.08
N PHE A 55 -5.10 3.32 -0.47
CA PHE A 55 -6.40 3.03 0.12
C PHE A 55 -6.28 2.24 1.43
N ALA A 56 -5.33 1.31 1.57
CA ALA A 56 -5.24 0.47 2.77
C ALA A 56 -5.14 1.26 4.10
N PRO A 57 -4.22 2.24 4.27
CA PRO A 57 -4.17 3.05 5.48
C PRO A 57 -5.45 3.87 5.68
N TRP A 58 -6.03 4.44 4.62
CA TRP A 58 -7.26 5.22 4.70
C TRP A 58 -8.48 4.38 5.08
N LEU A 59 -8.63 3.19 4.49
CA LEU A 59 -9.71 2.23 4.78
C LEU A 59 -9.71 1.78 6.25
N LEU A 60 -8.55 1.73 6.89
CA LEU A 60 -8.41 1.34 8.29
C LEU A 60 -8.90 2.43 9.24
N VAL A 61 -8.61 3.71 8.94
CA VAL A 61 -8.97 4.82 9.83
C VAL A 61 -10.31 5.46 9.52
N ARG A 62 -10.84 5.30 8.29
CA ARG A 62 -12.08 5.96 7.86
C ARG A 62 -13.24 5.66 8.80
N GLY A 63 -14.02 6.68 9.11
CA GLY A 63 -15.21 6.58 9.96
C GLY A 63 -14.95 6.57 11.47
N HIS A 64 -13.69 6.66 11.93
CA HIS A 64 -13.40 6.79 13.36
C HIS A 64 -13.31 8.25 13.82
N ALA A 65 -12.62 9.11 13.06
CA ALA A 65 -12.55 10.54 13.30
C ALA A 65 -12.35 11.28 11.96
N ALA A 66 -13.06 12.41 11.78
CA ALA A 66 -13.03 13.16 10.53
C ALA A 66 -11.63 13.68 10.20
N TRP A 67 -10.96 14.33 11.16
CA TRP A 67 -9.61 14.87 10.96
C TRP A 67 -8.58 13.78 10.62
N LEU A 68 -8.68 12.60 11.25
CA LEU A 68 -7.77 11.48 11.00
C LEU A 68 -7.98 10.90 9.60
N SER A 69 -9.25 10.79 9.17
CA SER A 69 -9.61 10.32 7.83
C SER A 69 -9.11 11.28 6.76
N TRP A 70 -9.20 12.59 7.01
CA TRP A 70 -8.65 13.63 6.13
C TRP A 70 -7.13 13.60 6.09
N LEU A 71 -6.45 13.52 7.24
CA LEU A 71 -4.99 13.47 7.29
C LEU A 71 -4.44 12.29 6.49
N VAL A 72 -4.93 11.07 6.77
CA VAL A 72 -4.48 9.86 6.08
C VAL A 72 -4.92 9.89 4.60
N GLY A 73 -6.11 10.40 4.30
CA GLY A 73 -6.59 10.55 2.92
C GLY A 73 -5.72 11.51 2.11
N THR A 74 -5.32 12.64 2.67
CA THR A 74 -4.42 13.60 2.02
C THR A 74 -3.04 13.00 1.80
N LEU A 75 -2.46 12.30 2.79
CA LEU A 75 -1.18 11.60 2.62
C LEU A 75 -1.26 10.52 1.53
N ALA A 76 -2.35 9.74 1.50
CA ALA A 76 -2.60 8.75 0.47
C ALA A 76 -2.77 9.38 -0.93
N PHE A 77 -3.43 10.53 -1.01
CA PHE A 77 -3.57 11.29 -2.26
C PHE A 77 -2.22 11.83 -2.76
N VAL A 78 -1.40 12.41 -1.86
CA VAL A 78 -0.04 12.86 -2.20
C VAL A 78 0.80 11.69 -2.68
N TYR A 79 0.75 10.54 -1.99
CA TYR A 79 1.38 9.32 -2.47
C TYR A 79 0.91 8.97 -3.89
N ALA A 80 -0.38 8.84 -4.11
CA ALA A 80 -0.93 8.43 -5.41
C ALA A 80 -0.50 9.39 -6.53
N ALA A 81 -0.62 10.70 -6.32
CA ALA A 81 -0.27 11.70 -7.33
C ALA A 81 1.23 11.68 -7.68
N PHE A 82 2.09 11.74 -6.68
CA PHE A 82 3.53 11.87 -6.89
C PHE A 82 4.18 10.54 -7.31
N TYR A 83 3.70 9.42 -6.80
CA TYR A 83 4.20 8.11 -7.19
C TYR A 83 3.74 7.72 -8.60
N SER A 84 2.51 8.07 -9.00
CA SER A 84 2.10 7.93 -10.40
C SER A 84 2.93 8.81 -11.33
N ALA A 85 3.34 10.00 -10.89
CA ALA A 85 4.24 10.85 -11.68
C ALA A 85 5.63 10.20 -11.85
N LEU A 86 6.18 9.55 -10.81
CA LEU A 86 7.36 8.69 -10.97
C LEU A 86 7.12 7.62 -12.04
N ASP A 87 5.99 6.90 -11.94
CA ASP A 87 5.70 5.76 -12.81
C ASP A 87 5.56 6.17 -14.28
N ILE A 88 4.97 7.34 -14.52
CA ILE A 88 4.86 7.94 -15.85
C ILE A 88 6.23 8.34 -16.39
N LEU A 89 7.07 8.99 -15.59
CA LEU A 89 8.37 9.48 -16.07
C LEU A 89 9.40 8.35 -16.19
N ALA A 90 9.70 7.66 -15.10
CA ALA A 90 10.72 6.63 -15.00
C ALA A 90 10.27 5.28 -15.58
N GLY A 91 9.00 4.94 -15.43
CA GLY A 91 8.44 3.70 -15.97
C GLY A 91 8.14 3.82 -17.46
N ILE A 92 7.23 4.72 -17.80
CA ILE A 92 6.67 4.80 -19.15
C ILE A 92 7.56 5.64 -20.08
N GLY A 93 7.92 6.85 -19.68
CA GLY A 93 8.68 7.80 -20.48
C GLY A 93 10.10 7.31 -20.77
N ALA A 94 10.85 6.91 -19.74
CA ALA A 94 12.19 6.36 -19.89
C ALA A 94 12.17 5.07 -20.74
N GLY A 95 11.22 4.17 -20.48
CA GLY A 95 11.04 2.94 -21.26
C GLY A 95 10.76 3.21 -22.74
N ALA A 96 9.90 4.20 -23.05
CA ALA A 96 9.61 4.59 -24.43
C ALA A 96 10.84 5.18 -25.15
N LEU A 97 11.56 6.11 -24.51
CA LEU A 97 12.76 6.71 -25.08
C LEU A 97 13.83 5.64 -25.38
N THR A 98 14.11 4.75 -24.42
CA THR A 98 15.07 3.66 -24.62
C THR A 98 14.63 2.70 -25.72
N HIS A 99 13.32 2.42 -25.82
CA HIS A 99 12.79 1.55 -26.87
C HIS A 99 12.94 2.15 -28.28
N GLU A 100 12.79 3.46 -28.41
CA GLU A 100 12.90 4.20 -29.67
C GLU A 100 14.34 4.60 -30.01
N GLY A 101 15.30 4.33 -29.12
CA GLY A 101 16.71 4.72 -29.30
C GLY A 101 16.95 6.21 -29.12
N HIS A 102 16.10 6.90 -28.35
CA HIS A 102 16.20 8.32 -28.05
C HIS A 102 16.95 8.59 -26.75
N GLU A 103 17.62 9.73 -26.70
CA GLU A 103 18.26 10.23 -25.48
C GLU A 103 17.24 10.79 -24.48
N GLY A 104 17.66 10.99 -23.23
CA GLY A 104 16.86 11.66 -22.20
C GLY A 104 16.40 10.76 -21.04
N MET A 105 16.69 9.46 -21.09
CA MET A 105 16.39 8.49 -20.01
C MET A 105 16.85 8.98 -18.63
N GLY A 106 18.08 9.48 -18.51
CA GLY A 106 18.62 9.98 -17.23
C GLY A 106 17.86 11.20 -16.67
N THR A 107 17.30 12.05 -17.54
CA THR A 107 16.45 13.17 -17.11
C THR A 107 15.10 12.66 -16.59
N MET A 108 14.52 11.67 -17.25
CA MET A 108 13.27 11.05 -16.80
C MET A 108 13.43 10.39 -15.43
N PHE A 109 14.52 9.63 -15.21
CA PHE A 109 14.82 9.05 -13.89
C PHE A 109 15.02 10.12 -12.82
N ARG A 110 15.84 11.15 -13.08
CA ARG A 110 16.09 12.20 -12.08
C ARG A 110 14.82 12.88 -11.59
N PHE A 111 13.90 13.24 -12.49
CA PHE A 111 12.61 13.83 -12.10
C PHE A 111 11.67 12.80 -11.48
N GLY A 112 11.63 11.59 -12.04
CA GLY A 112 10.85 10.48 -11.53
C GLY A 112 11.20 10.15 -10.08
N ASP A 113 12.48 9.94 -9.78
CA ASP A 113 13.00 9.62 -8.44
C ASP A 113 12.67 10.71 -7.42
N GLY A 114 12.84 11.98 -7.81
CA GLY A 114 12.52 13.12 -6.94
C GLY A 114 11.05 13.16 -6.55
N LEU A 115 10.14 12.97 -7.51
CA LEU A 115 8.70 12.92 -7.25
C LEU A 115 8.31 11.64 -6.49
N GLY A 116 8.90 10.52 -6.87
CA GLY A 116 8.70 9.23 -6.22
C GLY A 116 9.07 9.25 -4.74
N MET A 117 10.18 9.89 -4.38
CA MET A 117 10.59 10.06 -2.98
C MET A 117 9.51 10.79 -2.17
N ILE A 118 8.94 11.87 -2.70
CA ILE A 118 7.84 12.62 -2.05
C ILE A 118 6.63 11.69 -1.84
N GLY A 119 6.23 10.96 -2.89
CA GLY A 119 5.11 10.04 -2.83
C GLY A 119 5.34 8.92 -1.81
N SER A 120 6.50 8.25 -1.87
CA SER A 120 6.87 7.15 -0.98
C SER A 120 6.96 7.58 0.48
N VAL A 121 7.51 8.76 0.78
CA VAL A 121 7.51 9.32 2.14
C VAL A 121 6.09 9.58 2.62
N ALA A 122 5.22 10.16 1.78
CA ALA A 122 3.82 10.36 2.13
C ALA A 122 3.10 9.03 2.42
N PHE A 123 3.41 7.97 1.67
CA PHE A 123 2.87 6.63 1.92
C PHE A 123 3.35 6.05 3.26
N VAL A 124 4.65 6.14 3.57
CA VAL A 124 5.20 5.70 4.86
C VAL A 124 4.51 6.43 6.02
N LEU A 125 4.31 7.75 5.89
CA LEU A 125 3.60 8.54 6.89
C LEU A 125 2.12 8.13 7.03
N ALA A 126 1.42 7.88 5.91
CA ALA A 126 0.04 7.39 5.93
C ALA A 126 -0.06 6.04 6.65
N CYS A 127 0.86 5.12 6.36
CA CYS A 127 0.99 3.83 7.04
C CYS A 127 1.24 4.03 8.54
N ALA A 128 2.23 4.85 8.92
CA ALA A 128 2.59 5.10 10.31
C ALA A 128 1.43 5.65 11.14
N VAL A 129 0.70 6.63 10.61
CA VAL A 129 -0.49 7.20 11.27
C VAL A 129 -1.59 6.15 11.42
N ALA A 130 -1.88 5.37 10.37
CA ALA A 130 -2.93 4.37 10.39
C ALA A 130 -2.63 3.19 11.35
N VAL A 131 -1.40 2.68 11.36
CA VAL A 131 -1.01 1.60 12.27
C VAL A 131 -0.86 2.09 13.71
N GLY A 132 -0.39 3.32 13.93
CA GLY A 132 -0.38 3.95 15.25
C GLY A 132 -1.80 4.03 15.81
N PHE A 133 -2.75 4.48 15.00
CA PHE A 133 -4.17 4.44 15.37
C PHE A 133 -4.63 3.01 15.71
N ALA A 134 -4.33 2.02 14.87
CA ALA A 134 -4.75 0.64 15.12
C ALA A 134 -4.15 0.05 16.41
N VAL A 135 -2.88 0.32 16.70
CA VAL A 135 -2.20 -0.12 17.93
C VAL A 135 -2.85 0.52 19.16
N THR A 136 -3.23 1.80 19.14
CA THR A 136 -3.95 2.41 20.27
C THR A 136 -5.30 1.76 20.56
N ARG A 137 -5.93 1.12 19.56
CA ARG A 137 -7.22 0.43 19.68
C ARG A 137 -7.11 -1.05 20.02
N LEU A 138 -6.03 -1.71 19.57
CA LEU A 138 -5.83 -3.15 19.72
C LEU A 138 -4.85 -3.50 20.86
N GLY A 139 -4.08 -2.54 21.36
CA GLY A 139 -2.97 -2.76 22.26
C GLY A 139 -1.90 -3.66 21.62
N LEU A 140 -1.27 -4.52 22.43
CA LEU A 140 -0.22 -5.44 21.97
C LEU A 140 -0.67 -6.39 20.84
N ARG A 141 -1.98 -6.64 20.71
CA ARG A 141 -2.50 -7.49 19.62
C ARG A 141 -2.26 -6.88 18.24
N GLY A 142 -2.23 -5.54 18.12
CA GLY A 142 -2.00 -4.85 16.86
C GLY A 142 -0.54 -4.80 16.42
N VAL A 143 0.40 -5.09 17.32
CA VAL A 143 1.85 -4.94 17.07
C VAL A 143 2.34 -5.79 15.90
N PRO A 144 1.99 -7.09 15.76
CA PRO A 144 2.49 -7.91 14.65
C PRO A 144 2.09 -7.35 13.27
N GLY A 145 0.82 -6.95 13.10
CA GLY A 145 0.34 -6.36 11.85
C GLY A 145 0.96 -4.99 11.58
N ALA A 146 1.13 -4.16 12.62
CA ALA A 146 1.78 -2.86 12.51
C ALA A 146 3.25 -2.99 12.07
N LEU A 147 4.00 -3.93 12.65
CA LEU A 147 5.39 -4.18 12.27
C LEU A 147 5.51 -4.62 10.82
N LEU A 148 4.65 -5.54 10.36
CA LEU A 148 4.64 -5.98 8.95
C LEU A 148 4.37 -4.81 8.00
N VAL A 149 3.37 -3.96 8.29
CA VAL A 149 3.08 -2.79 7.45
C VAL A 149 4.25 -1.81 7.43
N LEU A 150 4.84 -1.48 8.58
CA LEU A 150 5.93 -0.50 8.65
C LEU A 150 7.20 -1.02 7.95
N VAL A 151 7.56 -2.29 8.19
CA VAL A 151 8.67 -2.93 7.46
C VAL A 151 8.40 -2.90 5.97
N GLY A 152 7.20 -3.31 5.54
CA GLY A 152 6.82 -3.30 4.13
C GLY A 152 6.90 -1.91 3.49
N ALA A 153 6.41 -0.88 4.18
CA ALA A 153 6.45 0.50 3.71
C ALA A 153 7.89 1.05 3.62
N VAL A 154 8.77 0.70 4.56
CA VAL A 154 10.19 1.10 4.53
C VAL A 154 10.94 0.37 3.42
N LEU A 155 10.71 -0.93 3.22
CA LEU A 155 11.31 -1.67 2.11
C LEU A 155 10.87 -1.10 0.75
N PHE A 156 9.60 -0.73 0.62
CA PHE A 156 9.04 -0.07 -0.55
C PHE A 156 9.70 1.29 -0.84
N LEU A 157 9.98 2.09 0.19
CA LEU A 157 10.62 3.41 0.05
C LEU A 157 11.96 3.35 -0.71
N GLY A 158 12.76 2.31 -0.47
CA GLY A 158 14.08 2.17 -1.10
C GLY A 158 14.14 1.26 -2.31
N ASN A 159 13.18 0.35 -2.48
CA ASN A 159 13.27 -0.73 -3.47
C ASN A 159 12.03 -0.85 -4.37
N HIS A 160 11.00 -0.02 -4.17
CA HIS A 160 9.78 -0.03 -4.97
C HIS A 160 9.18 -1.45 -5.08
N ILE A 161 9.20 -2.04 -6.28
CA ILE A 161 8.80 -3.42 -6.54
C ILE A 161 9.96 -4.31 -7.01
N PHE A 162 11.19 -3.78 -7.05
CA PHE A 162 12.36 -4.50 -7.53
C PHE A 162 12.64 -5.74 -6.68
N PHE A 163 12.81 -6.88 -7.34
CA PHE A 163 13.14 -8.13 -6.68
C PHE A 163 14.56 -8.09 -6.09
N PRO A 164 14.81 -8.73 -4.92
CA PRO A 164 13.84 -9.40 -4.05
C PRO A 164 13.18 -8.48 -3.01
N VAL A 165 13.82 -7.36 -2.68
CA VAL A 165 13.48 -6.58 -1.48
C VAL A 165 12.14 -5.87 -1.62
N GLY A 166 11.84 -5.29 -2.79
CA GLY A 166 10.55 -4.67 -3.09
C GLY A 166 9.41 -5.69 -3.02
N VAL A 167 9.60 -6.89 -3.57
CA VAL A 167 8.62 -7.99 -3.50
C VAL A 167 8.34 -8.40 -2.05
N ILE A 168 9.37 -8.58 -1.23
CA ILE A 168 9.21 -8.86 0.21
C ILE A 168 8.43 -7.72 0.88
N GLY A 169 8.74 -6.47 0.55
CA GLY A 169 8.02 -5.30 1.06
C GLY A 169 6.52 -5.34 0.74
N GLN A 170 6.16 -5.67 -0.50
CA GLN A 170 4.76 -5.84 -0.90
C GLN A 170 4.06 -6.98 -0.16
N LEU A 171 4.72 -8.13 0.01
CA LEU A 171 4.17 -9.25 0.79
C LEU A 171 3.94 -8.88 2.26
N CYS A 172 4.87 -8.13 2.86
CA CYS A 172 4.71 -7.58 4.20
C CYS A 172 3.52 -6.63 4.31
N LEU A 173 3.31 -5.75 3.33
CA LEU A 173 2.14 -4.87 3.28
C LEU A 173 0.84 -5.67 3.19
N ALA A 174 0.76 -6.64 2.27
CA ALA A 174 -0.41 -7.49 2.09
C ALA A 174 -0.78 -8.22 3.39
N ALA A 175 0.20 -8.90 4.01
CA ALA A 175 -0.01 -9.65 5.24
C ALA A 175 -0.35 -8.73 6.42
N GLY A 176 0.39 -7.63 6.58
CA GLY A 176 0.21 -6.70 7.68
C GLY A 176 -1.17 -6.05 7.70
N TRP A 177 -1.66 -5.59 6.55
CA TRP A 177 -2.99 -5.00 6.46
C TRP A 177 -4.10 -6.02 6.73
N VAL A 178 -3.98 -7.25 6.21
CA VAL A 178 -4.96 -8.33 6.47
C VAL A 178 -5.02 -8.63 7.97
N VAL A 179 -3.87 -8.75 8.64
CA VAL A 179 -3.81 -8.98 10.10
C VAL A 179 -4.56 -7.87 10.85
N LEU A 180 -4.29 -6.60 10.52
CA LEU A 180 -4.95 -5.47 11.18
C LEU A 180 -6.46 -5.41 10.90
N VAL A 181 -6.90 -5.68 9.67
CA VAL A 181 -8.33 -5.74 9.31
C VAL A 181 -9.06 -6.83 10.08
N VAL A 182 -8.49 -8.03 10.17
CA VAL A 182 -9.09 -9.16 10.90
C VAL A 182 -9.16 -8.85 12.40
N GLN A 183 -8.11 -8.28 12.99
CA GLN A 183 -8.06 -7.97 14.41
C GLN A 183 -9.03 -6.83 14.80
N THR A 184 -9.13 -5.79 13.98
CA THR A 184 -10.09 -4.69 14.21
C THR A 184 -11.54 -5.15 14.02
N GLY A 185 -11.83 -5.95 13.00
CA GLY A 185 -13.16 -6.51 12.76
C GLY A 185 -13.61 -7.53 13.81
N GLY A 186 -12.70 -8.40 14.26
CA GLY A 186 -12.97 -9.38 15.32
C GLY A 186 -13.25 -8.74 16.68
N GLY A 187 -12.51 -7.68 17.02
CA GLY A 187 -12.72 -6.94 18.28
C GLY A 187 -14.05 -6.19 18.33
N ALA A 188 -14.61 -5.76 17.21
CA ALA A 188 -15.94 -5.16 17.14
C ALA A 188 -17.05 -6.20 17.35
N ALA A 189 -16.94 -7.36 16.70
CA ALA A 189 -17.90 -8.45 16.83
C ALA A 189 -17.97 -9.02 18.26
N LEU A 190 -16.81 -9.23 18.90
CA LEU A 190 -16.76 -9.71 20.30
C LEU A 190 -17.42 -8.72 21.28
N ARG A 191 -17.25 -7.41 21.06
CA ARG A 191 -17.89 -6.37 21.88
C ARG A 191 -19.40 -6.35 21.71
N GLN A 192 -19.92 -6.56 20.50
CA GLN A 192 -21.37 -6.69 20.27
C GLN A 192 -21.97 -7.92 20.97
N VAL A 193 -21.28 -9.07 20.93
CA VAL A 193 -21.74 -10.29 21.63
C VAL A 193 -21.74 -10.10 23.16
N ALA A 194 -20.71 -9.44 23.70
CA ALA A 194 -20.64 -9.13 25.12
C ALA A 194 -21.75 -8.17 25.57
N ALA A 195 -22.03 -7.13 24.79
CA ALA A 195 -23.11 -6.17 25.06
C ALA A 195 -24.49 -6.85 25.05
N GLY A 196 -24.79 -7.66 24.04
CA GLY A 196 -26.07 -8.38 23.97
C GLY A 196 -26.28 -9.39 25.10
N ARG A 197 -25.20 -9.99 25.64
CA ARG A 197 -25.28 -10.85 26.83
C ARG A 197 -25.54 -10.07 28.12
N ALA A 198 -24.99 -8.85 28.24
CA ALA A 198 -25.24 -8.00 29.39
C ALA A 198 -26.70 -7.52 29.44
N GLU A 199 -27.27 -7.15 28.30
CA GLU A 199 -28.69 -6.76 28.18
C GLU A 199 -29.64 -7.94 28.49
N ALA A 200 -29.33 -9.14 28.01
CA ALA A 200 -30.12 -10.35 28.31
C ALA A 200 -30.03 -10.80 29.78
N GLY A 201 -28.94 -10.46 30.48
CA GLY A 201 -28.75 -10.74 31.91
C GLY A 201 -29.44 -9.74 32.84
N ALA A 202 -29.65 -8.49 32.38
CA ALA A 202 -30.30 -7.43 33.15
C ALA A 202 -31.85 -7.49 33.14
N SER A 203 -32.43 -8.37 32.31
CA SER A 203 -33.88 -8.54 32.18
C SER A 203 -34.43 -9.76 32.95
N LYS A 204 -33.64 -10.34 33.85
CA LYS A 204 -34.03 -11.41 34.79
C LYS A 204 -33.91 -10.90 36.22
#